data_AF-A0A6B2G340-F1
#
_entry.id   AF-A0A6B2G340-F1
#
_cell.length_a   1.000
_cell.length_b   1.000
_cell.length_c   1.000
_cell.angle_alpha   90.00
_cell.angle_beta   90.00
_cell.angle_gamma   90.00
#
_symmetry.space_group_name_H-M   'P 1'
#
loop_
_entity.id
_entity.type
_entity.pdbx_description
1 polymer ?
#
loop_
_entity_poly.entity_id
_entity_poly.type
_entity_poly.pdbx_seq_one_letter_code
_entity_poly.pdbx_strand_id
1 'polypeptide(L)'
;LLLTVNPNFVRYKIKSSSMYFLKKYPMEDETIEALIHSIQSTYQCCGALSYLDYNETNFFHCPSQATFNPKLSPTSCSVPISCCRKSKQSPNCGHDVMKSIFPLNYVMTARAQTNYYLYLCCAGWS
;
A
#
# COMPACT_ATOMS: atom_id res chain seq x y z
N LEU A 1 8.58 26.64 26.33
CA LEU A 1 8.10 25.23 26.42
C LEU A 1 8.32 24.59 25.05
N LEU A 2 9.29 23.69 24.89
CA LEU A 2 9.44 22.93 23.64
C LEU A 2 8.53 21.71 23.73
N LEU A 3 7.46 21.69 22.95
CA LEU A 3 6.63 20.49 22.80
C LEU A 3 7.40 19.50 21.92
N THR A 4 7.91 18.43 22.53
CA THR A 4 8.50 17.33 21.77
C THR A 4 7.37 16.47 21.20
N VAL A 5 7.30 16.40 19.87
CA VAL A 5 6.36 15.50 19.18
C VAL A 5 6.92 14.09 19.21
N ASN A 6 6.18 13.13 19.76
CA ASN A 6 6.56 11.72 19.74
C ASN A 6 6.37 11.14 18.32
N PRO A 7 7.45 10.77 17.63
CA PRO A 7 7.36 10.37 16.23
C PRO A 7 6.72 8.97 16.03
N ASN A 8 6.80 8.08 17.03
CA ASN A 8 6.08 6.80 17.01
C ASN A 8 4.56 6.99 17.11
N PHE A 9 4.14 7.95 17.95
CA PHE A 9 2.72 8.28 18.09
C PHE A 9 2.14 8.86 16.79
N VAL A 10 2.88 9.79 16.17
CA VAL A 10 2.50 10.36 14.86
C VAL A 10 2.40 9.26 13.81
N ARG A 11 3.38 8.35 13.76
CA ARG A 11 3.35 7.20 12.85
C ARG A 11 2.10 6.34 13.04
N TYR A 12 1.79 5.96 14.28
CA TYR A 12 0.64 5.13 14.59
C TYR A 12 -0.66 5.80 14.12
N LYS A 13 -0.81 7.10 14.37
CA LYS A 13 -1.98 7.86 13.93
C LYS A 13 -2.10 7.91 12.40
N ILE A 14 -1.01 8.25 11.70
CA ILE A 14 -0.99 8.25 10.23
C ILE A 14 -1.35 6.87 9.68
N LYS A 15 -0.74 5.79 10.20
CA LYS A 15 -1.08 4.42 9.80
C LYS A 15 -2.57 4.15 9.97
N SER A 16 -3.12 4.45 11.15
CA SER A 16 -4.52 4.16 11.46
C SER A 16 -5.49 4.89 10.53
N SER A 17 -5.20 6.15 10.21
CA SER A 17 -5.98 6.96 9.27
C SER A 17 -5.88 6.44 7.84
N SER A 18 -4.67 6.13 7.37
CA SER A 18 -4.47 5.58 6.02
C SER A 18 -5.15 4.21 5.84
N MET A 19 -5.09 3.34 6.86
CA MET A 19 -5.76 2.04 6.84
C MET A 19 -7.28 2.16 6.79
N TYR A 20 -7.86 3.20 7.40
CA TYR A 20 -9.29 3.47 7.29
C TYR A 20 -9.71 3.71 5.83
N PHE A 21 -8.95 4.52 5.09
CA PHE A 21 -9.22 4.78 3.68
C PHE A 21 -8.97 3.55 2.80
N LEU A 22 -7.89 2.79 3.04
CA LEU A 22 -7.61 1.56 2.28
C LEU A 22 -8.71 0.50 2.43
N LYS A 23 -9.34 0.38 3.60
CA LYS A 23 -10.44 -0.59 3.82
C LYS A 23 -11.72 -0.24 3.08
N LYS A 24 -11.91 1.03 2.69
CA LYS A 24 -13.04 1.51 1.88
C LYS A 24 -12.79 1.41 0.37
N TYR A 25 -11.52 1.33 -0.03
CA TYR A 25 -11.13 1.15 -1.41
C TYR A 25 -11.41 -0.30 -1.89
N PRO A 26 -11.86 -0.52 -3.15
CA PRO A 26 -12.26 0.47 -4.15
C PRO A 26 -13.77 0.84 -4.11
N MET A 27 -14.54 0.28 -3.18
CA MET A 27 -15.98 0.03 -3.38
C MET A 27 -16.93 1.21 -3.14
N GLU A 28 -16.54 2.22 -2.35
CA GLU A 28 -17.54 3.17 -1.80
C GLU A 28 -17.50 4.58 -2.41
N ASP A 29 -16.36 5.03 -2.97
CA ASP A 29 -16.19 6.43 -3.34
C ASP A 29 -15.06 6.61 -4.37
N GLU A 30 -15.42 7.03 -5.59
CA GLU A 30 -14.47 7.36 -6.68
C GLU A 30 -13.45 8.43 -6.24
N THR A 31 -13.83 9.32 -5.31
CA THR A 31 -12.95 10.33 -4.74
C THR A 31 -11.85 9.70 -3.88
N ILE A 32 -12.18 8.68 -3.09
CA ILE A 32 -11.21 7.96 -2.25
C ILE A 32 -10.25 7.17 -3.14
N GLU A 33 -10.75 6.53 -4.20
CA GLU A 33 -9.93 5.84 -5.20
C GLU A 33 -8.95 6.82 -5.88
N ALA A 34 -9.45 7.92 -6.43
CA ALA A 34 -8.62 8.94 -7.07
C ALA A 34 -7.58 9.53 -6.10
N LEU A 35 -7.96 9.77 -4.84
CA LEU A 35 -7.05 10.26 -3.81
C LEU A 35 -5.94 9.25 -3.52
N ILE A 36 -6.28 7.96 -3.31
CA ILE A 36 -5.30 6.90 -3.05
C ILE A 36 -4.33 6.75 -4.24
N HIS A 37 -4.86 6.72 -5.47
CA HIS A 37 -4.03 6.63 -6.68
C HIS A 37 -3.10 7.83 -6.83
N SER A 38 -3.60 9.04 -6.54
CA SER A 38 -2.82 10.28 -6.59
C SER A 38 -1.68 10.27 -5.58
N ILE A 39 -1.94 9.89 -4.32
CA ILE A 39 -0.93 9.80 -3.27
C ILE A 39 0.14 8.77 -3.66
N GLN A 40 -0.26 7.55 -4.03
CA GLN A 40 0.67 6.47 -4.37
C GLN A 40 1.55 6.82 -5.56
N SER A 41 0.96 7.42 -6.59
CA SER A 41 1.69 7.86 -7.78
C SER A 41 2.62 9.03 -7.49
N THR A 42 2.19 10.01 -6.70
CA THR A 42 2.97 11.22 -6.38
C THR A 42 4.21 10.86 -5.58
N TYR A 43 4.03 10.06 -4.55
CA TYR A 43 5.05 9.79 -3.55
C TYR A 43 5.72 8.42 -3.72
N GLN A 44 5.37 7.72 -4.79
CA GLN A 44 5.95 6.45 -5.20
C GLN A 44 5.92 5.39 -4.09
N CYS A 45 4.73 5.12 -3.54
CA CYS A 45 4.53 4.07 -2.53
C CYS A 45 3.30 3.20 -2.80
N CYS A 46 3.12 2.18 -1.97
CA CYS A 46 2.00 1.27 -2.05
C CYS A 46 1.54 0.89 -0.63
N GLY A 47 0.24 1.03 -0.36
CA GLY A 47 -0.35 0.83 0.96
C GLY A 47 -0.15 2.00 1.93
N ALA A 48 -0.43 1.79 3.21
CA ALA A 48 -0.25 2.78 4.26
C ALA A 48 1.19 2.80 4.80
N LEU A 49 1.76 1.60 4.90
CA LEU A 49 3.07 1.26 5.40
C LEU A 49 3.77 0.34 4.39
N SER A 50 3.03 -0.60 3.81
CA SER A 50 3.53 -1.57 2.85
C SER A 50 2.43 -2.02 1.90
N TYR A 51 2.82 -2.55 0.73
CA TYR A 51 1.91 -3.19 -0.21
C TYR A 51 1.11 -4.34 0.42
N LEU A 52 1.61 -4.92 1.51
CA LEU A 52 0.93 -5.96 2.29
C LEU A 52 -0.34 -5.48 3.01
N ASP A 53 -0.50 -4.18 3.23
CA ASP A 53 -1.69 -3.62 3.90
C ASP A 53 -2.98 -3.90 3.10
N TYR A 54 -2.86 -4.10 1.79
CA TYR A 54 -3.97 -4.52 0.94
C TYR A 54 -4.55 -5.89 1.35
N ASN A 55 -3.78 -6.74 2.03
CA ASN A 55 -4.28 -8.02 2.54
C ASN A 55 -5.34 -7.85 3.66
N GLU A 56 -5.34 -6.71 4.35
CA GLU A 56 -6.34 -6.36 5.36
C GLU A 56 -7.62 -5.76 4.75
N THR A 57 -7.68 -5.63 3.43
CA THR A 57 -8.85 -5.13 2.69
C THR A 57 -9.65 -6.30 2.13
N ASN A 58 -10.96 -6.14 2.01
CA ASN A 58 -11.83 -7.22 1.53
C ASN A 58 -11.55 -7.61 0.06
N PHE A 59 -11.08 -6.66 -0.75
CA PHE A 59 -10.96 -6.84 -2.20
C PHE A 59 -9.63 -7.48 -2.64
N PHE A 60 -8.56 -7.21 -1.90
CA PHE A 60 -7.21 -7.72 -2.21
C PHE A 60 -6.76 -8.81 -1.25
N HIS A 61 -7.64 -9.24 -0.34
CA HIS A 61 -7.37 -10.28 0.63
C HIS A 61 -6.71 -11.50 -0.04
N CYS A 62 -5.61 -11.92 0.55
CA CYS A 62 -4.75 -13.01 0.12
C CYS A 62 -4.74 -14.11 1.19
N PRO A 63 -5.61 -15.13 1.05
CA PRO A 63 -5.57 -16.28 1.94
C PRO A 63 -4.27 -17.07 1.77
N SER A 64 -3.89 -17.81 2.80
CA SER A 64 -2.77 -18.73 2.72
C SER A 64 -3.05 -19.84 1.70
N GLN A 65 -1.99 -20.38 1.08
CA GLN A 65 -2.12 -21.43 0.05
C GLN A 65 -2.85 -22.69 0.54
N ALA A 66 -2.96 -22.90 1.86
CA ALA A 66 -3.65 -24.03 2.47
C ALA A 66 -5.19 -23.93 2.42
N THR A 67 -5.76 -22.77 2.11
CA THR A 67 -7.20 -22.55 2.01
C THR A 67 -7.58 -22.14 0.59
N PHE A 68 -7.69 -23.14 -0.30
CA PHE A 68 -8.36 -22.93 -1.58
C PHE A 68 -9.80 -22.49 -1.32
N ASN A 69 -10.10 -21.21 -1.56
CA ASN A 69 -11.44 -20.67 -1.45
C ASN A 69 -11.93 -20.28 -2.86
N PRO A 70 -12.89 -21.02 -3.43
CA PRO A 70 -13.41 -20.78 -4.78
C PRO A 70 -14.16 -19.44 -4.94
N LYS A 71 -14.33 -18.64 -3.87
CA LYS A 71 -14.89 -17.28 -3.88
C LYS A 71 -13.83 -16.16 -3.88
N LEU A 72 -12.55 -16.46 -4.14
CA LEU A 72 -11.52 -15.43 -4.20
C LEU A 72 -11.82 -14.41 -5.29
N SER A 73 -11.67 -13.12 -4.98
CA SER A 73 -11.77 -12.07 -5.98
C SER A 73 -10.68 -12.28 -7.04
N PRO A 74 -10.93 -11.95 -8.33
CA PRO A 74 -9.89 -11.90 -9.35
C PRO A 74 -8.70 -10.99 -8.98
N THR A 75 -8.92 -10.08 -8.04
CA THR A 75 -7.93 -9.14 -7.49
C THR A 75 -7.29 -9.60 -6.19
N SER A 76 -7.59 -10.79 -5.70
CA SER A 76 -6.95 -11.34 -4.51
C SER A 76 -5.42 -11.39 -4.68
N CYS A 77 -4.70 -11.18 -3.58
CA CYS A 77 -3.22 -11.13 -3.54
C CYS A 77 -2.58 -10.05 -4.43
N SER A 78 -3.40 -9.15 -4.97
CA SER A 78 -2.96 -8.10 -5.89
C SER A 78 -2.85 -6.75 -5.16
N VAL A 79 -2.37 -5.73 -5.86
CA VAL A 79 -2.44 -4.32 -5.43
C VAL A 79 -2.91 -3.46 -6.61
N PRO A 80 -3.38 -2.22 -6.37
CA PRO A 80 -3.77 -1.32 -7.45
C PRO A 80 -2.63 -0.99 -8.40
N ILE A 81 -2.98 -0.65 -9.64
CA ILE A 81 -2.00 -0.29 -10.68
C ILE A 81 -1.18 0.96 -10.32
N SER A 82 -1.71 1.86 -9.49
CA SER A 82 -0.99 3.03 -8.95
C SER A 82 0.23 2.64 -8.12
N CYS A 83 0.30 1.41 -7.61
CA CYS A 83 1.47 0.86 -6.94
C CYS A 83 2.58 0.41 -7.90
N CYS A 84 2.35 0.38 -9.22
CA CYS A 84 3.29 -0.18 -10.17
C CYS A 84 4.42 0.78 -10.56
N ARG A 85 5.66 0.31 -10.49
CA ARG A 85 6.83 1.10 -10.90
C ARG A 85 6.74 1.43 -12.39
N LYS A 86 6.69 2.72 -12.72
CA LYS A 86 6.61 3.21 -14.11
C LYS A 86 7.76 2.73 -15.00
N SER A 87 8.95 2.51 -14.43
CA SER A 87 10.15 2.05 -15.14
C SER A 87 10.13 0.56 -15.49
N LYS A 88 9.17 -0.21 -14.97
CA LYS A 88 9.04 -1.65 -15.19
C LYS A 88 7.56 -1.96 -15.45
N GLN A 89 7.10 -1.61 -16.65
CA GLN A 89 5.78 -1.97 -17.17
C GLN A 89 5.75 -3.49 -17.44
N SER A 90 5.64 -4.28 -16.37
CA SER A 90 5.23 -5.67 -16.50
C SER A 90 3.72 -5.67 -16.80
N PRO A 91 3.24 -6.38 -17.83
CA PRO A 91 1.81 -6.52 -18.11
C PRO A 91 1.01 -7.05 -16.91
N ASN A 92 1.70 -7.78 -16.01
CA ASN A 92 1.11 -8.40 -14.83
C ASN A 92 1.44 -7.62 -13.55
N CYS A 93 1.91 -6.37 -13.65
CA CYS A 93 2.18 -5.59 -12.45
C CYS A 93 0.89 -5.39 -11.66
N GLY A 94 0.99 -5.50 -10.34
CA GLY A 94 -0.16 -5.47 -9.44
C GLY A 94 -0.74 -6.85 -9.17
N HIS A 95 -0.62 -7.81 -10.09
CA HIS A 95 -1.17 -9.16 -9.92
C HIS A 95 -0.25 -10.06 -9.09
N ASP A 96 -0.86 -10.88 -8.22
CA ASP A 96 -0.19 -11.89 -7.39
C ASP A 96 1.07 -11.36 -6.66
N VAL A 97 1.09 -10.06 -6.37
CA VAL A 97 2.22 -9.37 -5.73
C VAL A 97 2.54 -10.00 -4.38
N MET A 98 1.52 -10.38 -3.61
CA MET A 98 1.71 -11.01 -2.31
C MET A 98 2.20 -12.47 -2.38
N LYS A 99 2.08 -13.11 -3.55
CA LYS A 99 2.60 -14.47 -3.79
C LYS A 99 3.99 -14.47 -4.44
N SER A 100 4.43 -13.32 -4.93
CA SER A 100 5.69 -13.20 -5.65
C SER A 100 6.90 -13.33 -4.73
N ILE A 101 7.95 -13.96 -5.26
CA ILE A 101 9.27 -14.04 -4.60
C ILE A 101 10.02 -12.70 -4.74
N PHE A 102 9.69 -11.89 -5.76
CA PHE A 102 10.36 -10.63 -6.03
C PHE A 102 9.39 -9.46 -6.28
N PRO A 103 8.45 -9.15 -5.35
CA PRO A 103 7.44 -8.12 -5.54
C PRO A 103 8.05 -6.72 -5.70
N LEU A 104 9.20 -6.49 -5.05
CA LEU A 104 9.94 -5.23 -5.11
C LEU A 104 10.51 -4.92 -6.50
N ASN A 105 10.53 -5.89 -7.42
CA ASN A 105 11.01 -5.63 -8.78
C ASN A 105 10.03 -4.78 -9.57
N TYR A 106 8.73 -4.76 -9.24
CA TYR A 106 7.71 -4.10 -10.07
C TYR A 106 6.69 -3.30 -9.27
N VAL A 107 6.62 -3.47 -7.94
CA VAL A 107 5.79 -2.62 -7.07
C VAL A 107 6.63 -1.58 -6.32
N MET A 108 6.08 -0.39 -6.20
CA MET A 108 6.62 0.70 -5.42
C MET A 108 6.53 0.34 -3.94
N THR A 109 7.64 0.50 -3.24
CA THR A 109 7.69 0.49 -1.78
C THR A 109 8.33 1.79 -1.37
N ALA A 110 8.00 2.31 -0.19
CA ALA A 110 8.64 3.50 0.33
C ALA A 110 10.17 3.38 0.15
N ARG A 111 10.77 4.32 -0.58
CA ARG A 111 12.21 4.34 -0.84
C ARG A 111 12.92 4.41 0.51
N ALA A 112 13.61 3.35 0.89
CA ALA A 112 14.64 3.44 1.90
C ALA A 112 15.83 4.18 1.28
N GLN A 113 15.87 5.52 1.39
CA GLN A 113 17.11 6.30 1.23
C GLN A 113 16.94 7.76 1.71
N THR A 114 17.68 8.04 2.79
CA THR A 114 18.34 9.31 3.19
C THR A 114 17.52 10.50 3.73
N ASN A 115 17.87 10.85 4.99
CA ASN A 115 18.11 12.19 5.54
C ASN A 115 17.24 13.37 5.05
N TYR A 116 16.24 13.65 5.90
CA TYR A 116 15.51 14.92 6.04
C TYR A 116 14.67 15.37 4.84
N TYR A 117 13.49 15.87 5.19
CA TYR A 117 12.45 16.51 4.37
C TYR A 117 11.35 15.61 3.76
N LEU A 118 10.17 15.80 4.36
CA LEU A 118 8.82 15.59 3.84
C LEU A 118 8.37 14.15 3.58
N TYR A 119 8.08 13.51 4.71
CA TYR A 119 7.41 12.22 4.86
C TYR A 119 5.93 12.33 4.53
N LEU A 120 5.51 11.90 3.34
CA LEU A 120 4.11 11.61 3.01
C LEU A 120 4.06 10.40 2.05
N CYS A 121 4.35 9.20 2.58
CA CYS A 121 3.92 7.92 1.99
C CYS A 121 3.94 6.64 2.88
N CYS A 122 4.12 6.61 4.20
CA CYS A 122 4.61 7.58 5.18
C CYS A 122 5.04 6.81 6.44
N ALA A 123 6.28 7.01 6.90
CA ALA A 123 6.93 6.37 8.05
C ALA A 123 7.49 4.95 7.78
N GLY A 124 8.71 4.91 7.22
CA GLY A 124 9.63 3.80 7.43
C GLY A 124 10.09 3.77 8.89
N TRP A 125 9.67 2.75 9.63
CA TRP A 125 10.28 2.25 10.87
C TRP A 125 9.99 0.73 10.90
N SER A 126 10.90 -0.18 11.15
CA SER A 126 12.19 -0.15 11.83
C SER A 126 13.17 -0.97 11.01
#